data_AF-A0A377NA73-F1
#
_entry.id   AF-A0A377NA73-F1
#
_cell.length_a   1.000
_cell.length_b   1.000
_cell.length_c   1.000
_cell.angle_alpha   90.00
_cell.angle_beta   90.00
_cell.angle_gamma   90.00
#
_symmetry.space_group_name_H-M   'P 1'
#
loop_
_entity.id
_entity.type
_entity.pdbx_description
1 polymer ?
#
loop_
_entity_poly.entity_id
_entity_poly.type
_entity_poly.pdbx_seq_one_letter_code
_entity_poly.pdbx_strand_id
1 'polypeptide(L)'
;MDFDTFAAYREKKFAPWLVKEMTVAHPKEMVKPTEDSDDDCDYSDAQVWHFPAWYLTAKGVYFGPSFARVMRSCEGPDWSILPWSAIDGHPGNVKLHLPQ
;
A
#
# COMPACT_ATOMS: atom_id res chain seq x y z
N MET A 1 -20.99 7.34 -6.62
CA MET A 1 -20.27 6.88 -5.42
C MET A 1 -19.86 8.12 -4.65
N ASP A 2 -20.36 8.29 -3.44
CA ASP A 2 -19.99 9.42 -2.57
C ASP A 2 -18.66 9.15 -1.85
N PHE A 3 -18.15 10.18 -1.16
CA PHE A 3 -16.89 10.08 -0.43
C PHE A 3 -16.97 9.07 0.71
N ASP A 4 -18.08 8.99 1.44
CA ASP A 4 -18.23 8.09 2.58
C ASP A 4 -18.16 6.62 2.15
N THR A 5 -18.82 6.27 1.05
CA THR A 5 -18.76 4.95 0.44
C THR A 5 -17.34 4.62 -0.02
N PHE A 6 -16.64 5.60 -0.62
CA PHE A 6 -15.25 5.45 -1.03
C PHE A 6 -14.29 5.25 0.14
N ALA A 7 -14.38 6.10 1.15
CA ALA A 7 -13.58 6.02 2.37
C ALA A 7 -13.83 4.68 3.08
N ALA A 8 -15.08 4.26 3.22
CA ALA A 8 -15.42 2.98 3.85
C ALA A 8 -14.84 1.77 3.08
N TYR A 9 -14.86 1.80 1.74
CA TYR A 9 -14.18 0.77 0.95
C TYR A 9 -12.66 0.79 1.16
N ARG A 10 -12.07 1.99 1.16
CA ARG A 10 -10.63 2.18 1.32
C ARG A 10 -10.12 1.65 2.66
N GLU A 11 -10.82 1.99 3.73
CA GLU A 11 -10.54 1.55 5.11
C GLU A 11 -10.81 0.06 5.32
N LYS A 12 -11.99 -0.44 4.93
CA LYS A 12 -12.46 -1.77 5.36
C LYS A 12 -12.06 -2.90 4.44
N LYS A 13 -11.63 -2.60 3.20
CA LYS A 13 -11.35 -3.60 2.17
C LYS A 13 -9.99 -3.38 1.52
N PHE A 14 -9.78 -2.20 0.93
CA PHE A 14 -8.57 -1.94 0.13
C PHE A 14 -7.30 -1.92 0.97
N ALA A 15 -7.23 -1.12 2.03
CA ALA A 15 -6.01 -0.98 2.82
C ALA A 15 -5.60 -2.29 3.54
N PRO A 16 -6.52 -3.05 4.18
CA PRO A 16 -6.18 -4.36 4.74
C PRO A 16 -5.69 -5.36 3.69
N TRP A 17 -6.28 -5.35 2.49
CA TRP A 17 -5.80 -6.15 1.38
C TRP A 17 -4.40 -5.71 0.94
N LEU A 18 -4.16 -4.41 0.79
CA LEU A 18 -2.87 -3.88 0.38
C LEU A 18 -1.77 -4.22 1.39
N VAL A 19 -2.03 -4.08 2.70
CA VAL A 19 -1.11 -4.52 3.75
C VAL A 19 -0.79 -6.00 3.62
N LYS A 20 -1.80 -6.85 3.46
CA LYS A 20 -1.58 -8.30 3.31
C LYS A 20 -0.66 -8.61 2.12
N GLU A 21 -0.95 -8.04 0.95
CA GLU A 21 -0.16 -8.31 -0.25
C GLU A 21 1.25 -7.69 -0.18
N MET A 22 1.38 -6.49 0.40
CA MET A 22 2.69 -5.88 0.66
C MET A 22 3.51 -6.69 1.66
N THR A 23 2.91 -7.30 2.69
CA THR A 23 3.61 -8.18 3.63
C THR A 23 4.14 -9.44 2.95
N VAL A 24 3.41 -9.97 1.95
CA VAL A 24 3.89 -11.09 1.14
C VAL A 24 5.05 -10.66 0.24
N ALA A 25 4.96 -9.49 -0.38
CA ALA A 25 5.96 -8.99 -1.32
C ALA A 25 7.25 -8.46 -0.64
N HIS A 26 7.10 -7.81 0.51
CA HIS A 26 8.13 -7.05 1.23
C HIS A 26 8.12 -7.40 2.73
N PRO A 27 8.37 -8.67 3.10
CA PRO A 27 8.20 -9.14 4.47
C PRO A 27 9.15 -8.50 5.48
N LYS A 28 10.26 -7.89 5.03
CA LYS A 28 11.22 -7.21 5.92
C LYS A 28 10.79 -5.78 6.22
N GLU A 29 10.29 -5.10 5.22
CA GLU A 29 9.87 -3.70 5.26
C GLU A 29 8.52 -3.53 5.97
N MET A 30 7.70 -4.58 5.96
CA MET A 30 6.38 -4.63 6.61
C MET A 30 6.42 -5.15 8.06
N VAL A 31 7.62 -5.33 8.64
CA VAL A 31 7.75 -5.67 10.06
C VAL A 31 7.36 -4.46 10.89
N LYS A 32 6.44 -4.66 11.84
CA LYS A 32 6.05 -3.62 12.78
C LYS A 32 7.27 -3.17 13.61
N PRO A 33 7.56 -1.86 13.69
CA PRO A 33 8.62 -1.33 14.53
C PRO A 33 8.42 -1.68 16.01
N THR A 34 9.53 -1.75 16.77
CA THR A 34 9.49 -1.96 18.23
C THR A 34 9.21 -0.64 18.96
N GLU A 35 8.74 -0.69 20.20
CA GLU A 35 8.47 0.54 20.99
C GLU A 35 9.72 1.41 21.23
N ASP A 36 10.93 0.86 21.06
CA ASP A 36 12.20 1.58 21.20
C ASP A 36 12.63 2.32 19.90
N SER A 37 11.85 2.20 18.82
CA SER A 37 12.16 2.77 17.51
C SER A 37 11.11 3.81 17.10
N ASP A 38 10.92 4.83 17.94
CA ASP A 38 9.95 5.93 17.72
C ASP A 38 10.14 6.68 16.38
N ASP A 39 11.30 6.55 15.74
CA ASP A 39 11.61 7.12 14.42
C ASP A 39 11.33 6.16 13.24
N ASP A 40 10.92 4.92 13.51
CA ASP A 40 10.67 3.91 12.49
C ASP A 40 9.22 3.95 11.97
N CYS A 41 9.11 3.78 10.66
CA CYS A 41 7.85 3.86 9.94
C CYS A 41 7.05 2.57 10.06
N ASP A 42 5.87 2.60 10.71
CA ASP A 42 4.98 1.43 10.74
C ASP A 42 4.17 1.29 9.43
N TYR A 43 4.77 0.62 8.45
CA TYR A 43 4.10 0.29 7.19
C TYR A 43 3.08 -0.85 7.34
N SER A 44 3.06 -1.56 8.47
CA SER A 44 2.09 -2.63 8.74
C SER A 44 0.71 -2.07 9.15
N ASP A 45 0.65 -0.80 9.54
CA ASP A 45 -0.59 -0.10 9.84
C ASP A 45 -1.39 0.19 8.55
N ALA A 46 -2.61 -0.34 8.47
CA ALA A 46 -3.49 -0.11 7.33
C ALA A 46 -3.86 1.38 7.15
N GLN A 47 -3.81 2.20 8.20
CA GLN A 47 -4.22 3.61 8.13
C GLN A 47 -3.38 4.42 7.15
N VAL A 48 -2.08 4.15 7.04
CA VAL A 48 -1.19 4.85 6.09
C VAL A 48 -1.48 4.49 4.62
N TRP A 49 -2.28 3.45 4.41
CA TRP A 49 -2.70 2.94 3.11
C TRP A 49 -4.17 3.24 2.75
N HIS A 50 -4.89 4.04 3.56
CA HIS A 50 -6.26 4.43 3.23
C HIS A 50 -6.34 5.28 1.96
N PHE A 51 -5.39 6.20 1.75
CA PHE A 51 -5.39 7.11 0.60
C PHE A 51 -4.02 7.25 -0.06
N PRO A 52 -3.36 6.15 -0.48
CA PRO A 52 -2.05 6.22 -1.08
C PRO A 52 -2.09 6.91 -2.43
N ALA A 53 -1.02 7.65 -2.73
CA ALA A 53 -0.66 7.96 -4.10
C ALA A 53 -0.27 6.67 -4.82
N TRP A 54 -0.49 6.58 -6.12
CA TRP A 54 -0.10 5.39 -6.88
C TRP A 54 0.23 5.72 -8.33
N TYR A 55 1.07 4.87 -8.93
CA TYR A 55 1.36 4.90 -10.36
C TYR A 55 1.87 3.54 -10.84
N LEU A 56 1.79 3.30 -12.15
CA LEU A 56 2.25 2.04 -12.74
C LEU A 56 3.77 2.09 -12.99
N THR A 57 4.42 0.95 -12.78
CA THR A 57 5.83 0.74 -13.09
C THR A 57 6.00 -0.52 -13.95
N ALA A 58 7.19 -0.75 -14.50
CA ALA A 58 7.48 -2.00 -15.19
C ALA A 58 7.38 -3.24 -14.26
N LYS A 59 7.60 -3.07 -12.95
CA LYS A 59 7.63 -4.18 -11.99
C LYS A 59 6.28 -4.44 -11.31
N GLY A 60 5.34 -3.50 -11.38
CA GLY A 60 4.10 -3.54 -10.61
C GLY A 60 3.48 -2.17 -10.41
N VAL A 61 2.56 -2.05 -9.45
CA VAL A 61 1.95 -0.77 -9.05
C VAL A 61 2.70 -0.22 -7.85
N TYR A 62 3.21 0.99 -7.96
CA TYR A 62 3.75 1.71 -6.82
C TYR A 62 2.61 2.25 -5.95
N PHE A 63 2.73 2.10 -4.62
CA PHE A 63 1.84 2.74 -3.66
C PHE A 63 2.67 3.60 -2.69
N GLY A 64 2.40 4.89 -2.65
CA GLY A 64 3.01 5.81 -1.69
C GLY A 64 2.15 5.88 -0.43
N PRO A 65 2.62 5.41 0.74
CA PRO A 65 1.88 5.53 1.98
C PRO A 65 1.73 7.02 2.35
N SER A 66 0.64 7.35 3.04
CA SER A 66 0.37 8.68 3.55
C SER A 66 0.63 8.69 5.05
N PHE A 67 1.67 9.40 5.47
CA PHE A 67 2.03 9.53 6.88
C PHE A 67 1.65 10.90 7.43
N ALA A 68 1.61 11.03 8.75
CA ALA A 68 1.56 12.34 9.38
C ALA A 68 2.81 13.14 8.99
N ARG A 69 2.69 14.47 8.89
CA ARG A 69 3.77 15.35 8.41
C ARG A 69 5.10 15.19 9.16
N VAL A 70 5.07 14.81 10.44
CA VAL A 70 6.26 14.55 11.26
C VAL A 70 7.05 13.32 10.77
N MET A 71 6.38 12.34 10.17
CA MET A 71 6.94 11.12 9.60
C MET A 71 7.08 11.19 8.07
N ARG A 72 7.26 12.38 7.49
CA ARG A 72 7.34 12.55 6.03
C ARG A 72 8.52 11.79 5.40
N SER A 73 9.56 11.47 6.16
CA SER A 73 10.67 10.60 5.75
C SER A 73 10.23 9.17 5.41
N CYS A 74 9.07 8.74 5.91
CA CYS A 74 8.45 7.45 5.60
C CYS A 74 7.72 7.42 4.26
N GLU A 75 7.51 8.57 3.63
CA GLU A 75 6.86 8.66 2.33
C GLU A 75 7.87 8.50 1.20
N GLY A 76 7.44 7.90 0.09
CA GLY A 76 8.31 7.71 -1.07
C GLY A 76 9.31 6.53 -1.02
N PRO A 77 9.11 5.42 -0.28
CA PRO A 77 10.07 4.32 -0.30
C PRO A 77 10.12 3.61 -1.66
N ASP A 78 11.31 3.38 -2.21
CA ASP A 78 11.49 2.74 -3.53
C ASP A 78 10.98 1.28 -3.58
N TRP A 79 10.90 0.62 -2.42
CA TRP A 79 10.47 -0.77 -2.33
C TRP A 79 8.95 -0.95 -2.43
N SER A 80 8.14 0.11 -2.26
CA SER A 80 6.67 -0.01 -2.15
C SER A 80 5.97 -0.22 -3.50
N ILE A 81 6.35 -1.31 -4.16
CA ILE A 81 5.83 -1.77 -5.44
C ILE A 81 5.12 -3.09 -5.19
N LEU A 82 3.81 -3.13 -5.45
CA LEU A 82 3.06 -4.37 -5.47
C LEU A 82 3.26 -5.06 -6.83
N PRO A 83 3.88 -6.27 -6.90
CA PRO A 83 4.18 -6.92 -8.16
C PRO A 83 2.92 -7.26 -8.96
N TRP A 84 3.02 -7.26 -10.28
CA TRP A 84 1.89 -7.60 -11.17
C TRP A 84 1.27 -8.98 -10.85
N SER A 85 2.09 -9.95 -10.46
CA SER A 85 1.63 -11.29 -10.08
C SER A 85 0.67 -11.30 -8.88
N ALA A 86 0.74 -10.31 -7.98
CA ALA A 86 -0.21 -10.19 -6.87
C ALA A 86 -1.54 -9.56 -7.32
N ILE A 87 -1.51 -8.70 -8.35
CA ILE A 87 -2.69 -8.03 -8.91
C ILE A 87 -3.49 -8.99 -9.79
N ASP A 88 -2.81 -9.87 -10.54
CA ASP A 88 -3.45 -10.88 -11.38
C ASP A 88 -4.31 -11.89 -10.60
N GLY A 89 -4.08 -12.05 -9.30
CA GLY A 89 -4.95 -12.84 -8.41
C GLY A 89 -6.27 -12.15 -8.05
N HIS A 90 -6.35 -10.83 -8.27
CA HIS A 90 -7.51 -9.99 -8.02
C HIS A 90 -7.76 -9.02 -9.19
N PRO A 91 -7.97 -9.52 -10.42
CA PRO A 91 -8.31 -8.66 -11.53
C PRO A 91 -9.71 -8.13 -11.21
N GLY A 92 -9.79 -6.86 -10.82
CA GLY A 92 -11.07 -6.21 -10.61
C GLY A 92 -11.95 -6.32 -11.86
N ASN A 93 -13.15 -5.75 -11.81
CA ASN A 93 -14.08 -5.82 -12.96
C ASN A 93 -13.57 -5.12 -14.24
N VAL A 94 -12.42 -4.43 -14.17
CA VAL A 94 -11.76 -3.80 -15.32
C VAL A 94 -10.69 -4.74 -15.85
N LYS A 95 -10.88 -5.22 -17.09
CA LYS A 95 -9.84 -5.95 -17.84
C LYS A 95 -8.75 -4.99 -18.29
N LEU A 96 -7.74 -4.80 -17.45
CA LEU A 96 -6.54 -4.04 -17.82
C LEU A 96 -5.59 -4.96 -18.59
N HIS A 97 -5.10 -4.51 -19.76
CA HIS A 97 -3.91 -5.12 -20.36
C HIS A 97 -2.71 -4.61 -19.56
N LEU A 98 -2.16 -5.46 -18.70
CA LEU A 98 -0.97 -5.16 -17.93
C LEU A 98 0.27 -5.23 -18.84
N PRO A 99 1.30 -4.37 -18.63
CA PRO A 99 2.57 -4.51 -19.32
C PRO A 99 3.16 -5.89 -19.05
N GLN A 100 3.56 -6.61 -20.10
CA GLN A 100 4.31 -7.87 -19.99
C GLN A 100 5.81 -7.62 -19.80
#